data_AF-A0A455ZF51-F1
#
_entry.id   AF-A0A455ZF51-F1
#
_cell.length_a   1.000
_cell.length_b   1.000
_cell.length_c   1.000
_cell.angle_alpha   90.00
_cell.angle_beta   90.00
_cell.angle_gamma   90.00
#
_symmetry.space_group_name_H-M   'P 1'
#
loop_
_entity.id
_entity.type
_entity.pdbx_description
1 polymer ?
#
loop_
_entity_poly.entity_id
_entity_poly.type
_entity_poly.pdbx_seq_one_letter_code
_entity_poly.pdbx_strand_id
1 'polypeptide(L)'
;MKLEITNEIENIILQWKETSATDGDFGLREFLFRGKEIGHIHSNGELDISFGNKLTKMLLSQNLVQQHLYVPETSITYKVSSEEQIPFAISLLRFSYILVLKKFCENDKQSITIFETELIKLPKSLSSIYLNIK
;
A
#
# COMPACT_ATOMS: atom_id res chain seq x y z
N MET A 1 -10.78 -15.21 -11.51
CA MET A 1 -9.75 -15.26 -10.46
C MET A 1 -8.95 -13.96 -10.33
N LYS A 2 -8.04 -13.59 -11.25
CA LYS A 2 -7.19 -12.39 -11.03
C LYS A 2 -7.93 -11.05 -11.04
N LEU A 3 -8.92 -10.91 -11.93
CA LEU A 3 -9.80 -9.74 -11.94
C LEU A 3 -10.66 -9.65 -10.67
N GLU A 4 -11.07 -10.79 -10.10
CA GLU A 4 -11.83 -10.84 -8.84
C GLU A 4 -10.96 -10.39 -7.66
N ILE A 5 -9.69 -10.79 -7.63
CA ILE A 5 -8.70 -10.31 -6.64
C ILE A 5 -8.54 -8.80 -6.71
N THR A 6 -8.35 -8.23 -7.91
CA THR A 6 -8.24 -6.77 -8.10
C THR A 6 -9.49 -6.06 -7.59
N ASN A 7 -10.68 -6.57 -7.94
CA ASN A 7 -11.95 -5.99 -7.52
C ASN A 7 -12.14 -6.08 -5.99
N GLU A 8 -11.75 -7.18 -5.36
CA GLU A 8 -11.85 -7.34 -3.90
C GLU A 8 -10.92 -6.37 -3.18
N ILE A 9 -9.67 -6.26 -3.62
CA ILE A 9 -8.70 -5.31 -3.08
C ILE A 9 -9.24 -3.88 -3.23
N GLU A 10 -9.73 -3.52 -4.41
CA GLU A 10 -10.31 -2.21 -4.69
C GLU A 10 -11.50 -1.92 -3.76
N ASN A 11 -12.46 -2.85 -3.65
CA ASN A 11 -13.65 -2.68 -2.82
C ASN A 11 -13.29 -2.36 -1.37
N ILE A 12 -12.23 -2.99 -0.84
CA ILE A 12 -11.73 -2.74 0.53
C ILE A 12 -11.06 -1.37 0.63
N ILE A 13 -10.21 -0.99 -0.33
CA ILE A 13 -9.49 0.30 -0.32
C ILE A 13 -10.46 1.47 -0.44
N LEU A 14 -11.50 1.35 -1.26
CA LEU A 14 -12.52 2.39 -1.44
C LEU A 14 -13.38 2.62 -0.18
N GLN A 15 -13.30 1.75 0.84
CA GLN A 15 -13.89 2.02 2.16
C GLN A 15 -13.01 2.91 3.04
N TRP A 16 -11.75 3.14 2.66
CA TRP A 16 -10.87 4.01 3.44
C TRP A 16 -11.22 5.46 3.18
N LYS A 17 -10.86 6.32 4.12
CA LYS A 17 -11.26 7.72 4.06
C LYS A 17 -10.48 8.46 2.97
N GLU A 18 -11.21 9.15 2.10
CA GLU A 18 -10.65 10.00 1.02
C GLU A 18 -9.75 9.22 0.04
N THR A 19 -9.98 7.92 -0.09
CA THR A 19 -9.37 7.10 -1.12
C THR A 19 -10.22 7.08 -2.39
N SER A 20 -9.57 6.85 -3.52
CA SER A 20 -10.20 6.64 -4.82
C SER A 20 -9.38 5.63 -5.62
N ALA A 21 -9.96 5.15 -6.72
CA ALA A 21 -9.28 4.28 -7.68
C ALA A 21 -9.49 4.82 -9.09
N THR A 22 -8.46 4.73 -9.93
CA THR A 22 -8.54 5.10 -11.35
C THR A 22 -7.89 4.01 -12.20
N ASP A 23 -8.33 3.93 -13.45
CA ASP A 23 -7.60 3.16 -14.46
C ASP A 23 -6.34 3.95 -14.80
N GLY A 24 -5.19 3.32 -14.60
CA GLY A 24 -3.90 3.85 -15.02
C GLY A 24 -3.61 3.49 -16.47
N ASP A 25 -2.51 4.02 -17.00
CA ASP A 25 -2.02 3.60 -18.30
C ASP A 25 -1.71 2.10 -18.30
N PHE A 26 -1.81 1.45 -19.47
CA PHE A 26 -1.44 0.03 -19.66
C PHE A 26 -2.26 -1.00 -18.86
N GLY A 27 -3.47 -0.65 -18.40
CA GLY A 27 -4.37 -1.61 -17.73
C GLY A 27 -4.00 -1.88 -16.28
N LEU A 28 -3.33 -0.91 -15.65
CA LEU A 28 -3.09 -0.86 -14.20
C LEU A 28 -4.35 -0.35 -13.50
N ARG A 29 -4.61 -0.83 -12.29
CA ARG A 29 -5.57 -0.21 -11.39
C ARG A 29 -4.82 0.53 -10.29
N GLU A 30 -4.91 1.85 -10.31
CA GLU A 30 -4.19 2.74 -9.39
C GLU A 30 -5.08 3.11 -8.20
N PHE A 31 -4.51 3.06 -7.00
CA PHE A 31 -5.16 3.47 -5.75
C PHE A 31 -4.58 4.77 -5.26
N LEU A 32 -5.44 5.72 -4.90
CA LEU A 32 -5.04 7.06 -4.49
C LEU A 32 -5.64 7.43 -3.14
N PHE A 33 -4.93 8.27 -2.40
CA PHE A 33 -5.45 9.03 -1.26
C PHE A 33 -5.25 10.52 -1.52
N ARG A 34 -6.33 11.30 -1.54
CA ARG A 34 -6.30 12.75 -1.90
C ARG A 34 -5.50 13.03 -3.20
N GLY A 35 -5.65 12.14 -4.20
CA GLY A 35 -4.94 12.24 -5.48
C GLY A 35 -3.45 11.89 -5.46
N LYS A 36 -2.92 11.36 -4.35
CA LYS A 36 -1.57 10.79 -4.26
C LYS A 36 -1.65 9.27 -4.32
N GLU A 37 -0.90 8.68 -5.25
CA GLU A 37 -0.82 7.23 -5.39
C GLU A 37 -0.31 6.58 -4.09
N ILE A 38 -1.00 5.53 -3.65
CA ILE A 38 -0.62 4.68 -2.51
C ILE A 38 -0.20 3.28 -2.97
N GLY A 39 -0.42 2.93 -4.24
CA GLY A 39 0.00 1.71 -4.90
C GLY A 39 -0.87 1.43 -6.13
N HIS A 40 -0.46 0.49 -6.96
CA HIS A 40 -1.24 0.05 -8.10
C HIS A 40 -1.10 -1.46 -8.30
N ILE A 41 -2.14 -2.07 -8.86
CA ILE A 41 -2.15 -3.51 -9.17
C ILE A 41 -2.28 -3.72 -10.68
N HIS A 42 -1.42 -4.59 -11.19
CA HIS A 42 -1.42 -5.04 -12.57
C HIS A 42 -2.47 -6.13 -12.77
N SER A 43 -2.99 -6.27 -13.99
CA SER A 43 -3.96 -7.33 -14.35
C SER A 43 -3.45 -8.75 -14.10
N ASN A 44 -2.13 -8.94 -13.98
CA ASN A 44 -1.49 -10.20 -13.67
C ASN A 44 -1.43 -10.52 -12.15
N GLY A 45 -1.90 -9.61 -11.27
CA GLY A 45 -1.90 -9.75 -9.81
C GLY A 45 -0.64 -9.24 -9.12
N GLU A 46 0.25 -8.54 -9.82
CA GLU A 46 1.40 -7.86 -9.21
C GLU A 46 0.95 -6.53 -8.61
N LEU A 47 1.09 -6.38 -7.28
CA LEU A 47 0.86 -5.14 -6.57
C LEU A 47 2.20 -4.42 -6.39
N ASP A 48 2.33 -3.25 -6.98
CA ASP A 48 3.51 -2.41 -6.89
C ASP A 48 3.26 -1.20 -5.99
N ILE A 49 4.24 -0.90 -5.14
CA ILE A 49 4.17 0.24 -4.22
C ILE A 49 5.54 0.89 -4.09
N SER A 50 5.56 2.22 -4.22
CA SER A 50 6.74 3.05 -3.99
C SER A 50 6.82 3.50 -2.52
N PHE A 51 7.86 3.04 -1.81
CA PHE A 51 8.11 3.37 -0.41
C PHE A 51 9.38 4.22 -0.19
N GLY A 52 10.21 4.37 -1.21
CA GLY A 52 11.51 5.01 -1.12
C GLY A 52 12.61 4.11 -0.54
N ASN A 53 13.87 4.49 -0.76
CA ASN A 53 15.04 3.60 -0.60
C ASN A 53 15.14 2.89 0.77
N LYS A 54 15.03 3.64 1.87
CA LYS A 54 15.17 3.10 3.23
C LYS A 54 14.09 2.05 3.53
N LEU A 55 12.83 2.36 3.24
CA LEU A 55 11.70 1.48 3.55
C LEU A 55 11.68 0.25 2.65
N THR A 56 11.95 0.41 1.36
CA THR A 56 12.07 -0.71 0.41
C THR A 56 13.10 -1.72 0.89
N LYS A 57 14.30 -1.28 1.31
CA LYS A 57 15.33 -2.17 1.86
C LYS A 57 14.88 -2.92 3.11
N MET A 58 14.18 -2.25 4.03
CA MET A 58 13.66 -2.89 5.25
C MET A 58 12.62 -3.96 4.94
N LEU A 59 11.68 -3.67 4.04
CA LEU A 59 10.66 -4.63 3.61
C LEU A 59 11.29 -5.86 2.93
N LEU A 60 12.28 -5.65 2.05
CA LEU A 60 13.02 -6.71 1.39
C LEU A 60 13.80 -7.59 2.39
N SER A 61 14.47 -6.98 3.38
CA SER A 61 15.24 -7.74 4.39
C SER A 61 14.39 -8.66 5.27
N GLN A 62 13.08 -8.42 5.35
CA GLN A 62 12.14 -9.26 6.09
C GLN A 62 11.52 -10.37 5.25
N ASN A 63 11.91 -10.50 3.97
CA ASN A 63 11.34 -11.44 3.01
C ASN A 63 9.81 -11.35 2.88
N LEU A 64 9.24 -10.15 3.10
CA LEU A 64 7.80 -9.92 3.03
C LEU A 64 7.30 -9.65 1.60
N VAL A 65 8.19 -9.18 0.72
CA VAL A 65 7.88 -8.68 -0.61
C VAL A 65 9.03 -8.99 -1.58
N GLN A 66 8.78 -8.85 -2.87
CA GLN A 66 9.78 -8.98 -3.93
C GLN A 66 10.36 -7.61 -4.30
N GLN A 67 11.57 -7.62 -4.83
CA GLN A 67 12.17 -6.42 -5.41
C GLN A 67 11.47 -6.09 -6.72
N HIS A 68 11.08 -4.83 -6.89
CA HIS A 68 10.46 -4.37 -8.12
C HIS A 68 11.46 -4.40 -9.28
N LEU A 69 11.06 -4.87 -10.46
CA LEU A 69 11.98 -5.10 -11.58
C LEU A 69 12.53 -3.80 -12.20
N TYR A 70 11.66 -2.80 -12.45
CA TYR A 70 12.06 -1.58 -13.17
C TYR A 70 12.55 -0.43 -12.28
N VAL A 71 12.02 -0.30 -11.06
CA VAL A 71 12.42 0.72 -10.07
C VAL A 71 12.86 0.06 -8.75
N PRO A 72 13.89 -0.79 -8.78
CA PRO A 72 14.25 -1.72 -7.69
C PRO A 72 14.70 -1.05 -6.39
N GLU A 73 15.12 0.21 -6.44
CA GLU A 73 15.64 0.91 -5.27
C GLU A 73 14.54 1.49 -4.38
N THR A 74 13.42 1.91 -4.97
CA THR A 74 12.38 2.68 -4.26
C THR A 74 11.03 1.98 -4.21
N SER A 75 10.88 0.89 -4.95
CA SER A 75 9.60 0.19 -5.08
C SER A 75 9.73 -1.28 -4.75
N ILE A 76 8.62 -1.85 -4.30
CA ILE A 76 8.46 -3.30 -4.09
C ILE A 76 7.38 -3.82 -5.02
N THR A 77 7.42 -5.13 -5.26
CA THR A 77 6.34 -5.89 -5.89
C THR A 77 5.85 -6.93 -4.90
N TYR A 78 4.54 -7.12 -4.81
CA TYR A 78 3.92 -8.20 -4.05
C TYR A 78 2.95 -8.96 -4.94
N LYS A 79 3.21 -10.26 -5.14
CA LYS A 79 2.39 -11.09 -6.01
C LYS A 79 1.16 -11.64 -5.28
N VAL A 80 -0.03 -11.27 -5.74
CA VAL A 80 -1.31 -11.77 -5.25
C VAL A 80 -1.85 -12.81 -6.25
N SER A 81 -1.65 -14.09 -5.93
CA SER A 81 -2.04 -15.22 -6.82
C SER A 81 -3.29 -15.97 -6.35
N SER A 82 -3.70 -15.78 -5.10
CA SER A 82 -4.88 -16.35 -4.46
C SER A 82 -5.41 -15.42 -3.36
N GLU A 83 -6.63 -15.70 -2.90
CA GLU A 83 -7.32 -14.94 -1.85
C GLU A 83 -6.54 -14.88 -0.54
N GLU A 84 -5.75 -15.92 -0.22
CA GLU A 84 -4.92 -15.98 1.00
C GLU A 84 -3.90 -14.83 1.08
N GLN A 85 -3.50 -14.25 -0.05
CA GLN A 85 -2.55 -13.14 -0.08
C GLN A 85 -3.21 -11.75 0.00
N ILE A 86 -4.53 -11.65 -0.19
CA ILE A 86 -5.27 -10.39 -0.17
C ILE A 86 -5.09 -9.63 1.16
N PRO A 87 -5.21 -10.27 2.35
CA PRO A 87 -5.05 -9.55 3.62
C PRO A 87 -3.69 -8.86 3.77
N PHE A 88 -2.62 -9.47 3.25
CA PHE A 88 -1.29 -8.87 3.31
C PHE A 88 -1.11 -7.77 2.25
N ALA A 89 -1.64 -7.94 1.04
CA ALA A 89 -1.69 -6.88 0.03
C ALA A 89 -2.39 -5.61 0.56
N ILE A 90 -3.54 -5.80 1.22
CA ILE A 90 -4.28 -4.75 1.91
C ILE A 90 -3.44 -4.09 3.02
N SER A 91 -2.64 -4.87 3.75
CA SER A 91 -1.77 -4.34 4.80
C SER A 91 -0.64 -3.47 4.23
N LEU A 92 -0.06 -3.84 3.08
CA LEU A 92 0.97 -3.06 2.38
C LEU A 92 0.41 -1.73 1.86
N LEU A 93 -0.77 -1.76 1.23
CA LEU A 93 -1.47 -0.55 0.77
C LEU A 93 -1.84 0.36 1.94
N ARG A 94 -2.30 -0.21 3.07
CA ARG A 94 -2.58 0.55 4.28
C ARG A 94 -1.32 1.20 4.83
N PHE A 95 -0.18 0.49 4.79
CA PHE A 95 1.08 1.07 5.23
C PHE A 95 1.47 2.28 4.37
N SER A 96 1.35 2.18 3.05
CA SER A 96 1.55 3.31 2.13
C SER A 96 0.59 4.47 2.40
N TYR A 97 -0.69 4.18 2.56
CA TYR A 97 -1.72 5.15 2.94
C TYR A 97 -1.36 5.91 4.22
N ILE A 98 -0.95 5.22 5.28
CA ILE A 98 -0.51 5.83 6.55
C ILE A 98 0.69 6.77 6.36
N LEU A 99 1.66 6.38 5.52
CA LEU A 99 2.84 7.21 5.24
C LEU A 99 2.48 8.49 4.47
N VAL A 100 1.54 8.41 3.53
CA VAL A 100 1.03 9.58 2.82
C VAL A 100 0.20 10.46 3.76
N LEU A 101 -0.74 9.86 4.51
CA LEU A 101 -1.60 10.54 5.49
C LEU A 101 -0.80 11.33 6.54
N LYS A 102 0.30 10.76 7.05
CA LYS A 102 1.17 11.43 8.01
C LYS A 102 1.66 12.79 7.53
N LYS A 103 1.91 12.96 6.23
CA LYS A 103 2.35 14.23 5.63
C LYS A 103 1.28 15.33 5.71
N PHE A 104 0.03 14.96 5.95
CA PHE A 104 -1.11 15.88 6.11
C PHE A 104 -1.48 16.12 7.57
N CYS A 105 -1.03 15.29 8.52
CA CYS A 105 -1.36 15.40 9.95
C CYS A 105 -0.90 16.70 10.61
N GLU A 106 0.16 17.35 10.11
CA GLU A 106 0.67 18.61 10.69
C GLU A 106 -0.34 19.76 10.60
N ASN A 107 -1.26 19.71 9.63
CA ASN A 107 -2.18 20.81 9.31
C ASN A 107 -3.65 20.44 9.49
N ASP A 108 -3.97 19.22 9.91
CA ASP A 108 -5.34 18.68 9.92
C ASP A 108 -5.57 17.71 11.11
N LYS A 109 -6.34 18.16 12.11
CA LYS A 109 -6.72 17.35 13.28
C LYS A 109 -7.48 16.07 12.89
N GLN A 110 -8.27 16.11 11.82
CA GLN A 110 -8.99 14.94 11.34
C GLN A 110 -8.02 13.89 10.80
N SER A 111 -6.97 14.32 10.10
CA SER A 111 -5.89 13.44 9.63
C SER A 111 -5.16 12.74 10.77
N ILE A 112 -4.98 13.38 11.94
CA ILE A 112 -4.38 12.76 13.13
C ILE A 112 -5.24 11.58 13.62
N THR A 113 -6.56 11.78 13.79
CA THR A 113 -7.46 10.72 14.26
C THR A 113 -7.50 9.53 13.30
N ILE A 114 -7.51 9.79 11.99
CA ILE A 114 -7.48 8.73 10.98
C ILE A 114 -6.14 7.97 11.06
N PHE A 115 -5.03 8.71 11.19
CA PHE A 115 -3.69 8.13 11.26
C PHE A 115 -3.56 7.15 12.43
N GLU A 116 -3.99 7.54 13.64
CA GLU A 116 -3.94 6.69 14.82
C GLU A 116 -4.80 5.43 14.64
N THR A 117 -6.00 5.59 14.08
CA THR A 117 -6.94 4.49 13.82
C THR A 117 -6.38 3.48 12.83
N GLU A 118 -5.77 3.94 11.73
CA GLU A 118 -5.22 3.06 10.71
C GLU A 118 -3.90 2.42 11.14
N LEU A 119 -3.07 3.12 11.92
CA LEU A 119 -1.80 2.58 12.41
C LEU A 119 -2.00 1.34 13.30
N ILE A 120 -3.04 1.31 14.13
CA ILE A 120 -3.36 0.17 14.99
C ILE A 120 -3.78 -1.08 14.18
N LYS A 121 -4.28 -0.89 12.95
CA LYS A 121 -4.69 -1.99 12.07
C LYS A 121 -3.52 -2.66 11.36
N LEU A 122 -2.29 -2.12 11.45
CA LEU A 122 -1.13 -2.74 10.82
C LEU A 122 -0.71 -4.02 11.55
N PRO A 123 -0.39 -5.10 10.81
CA PRO A 123 0.20 -6.28 11.42
C PRO A 123 1.57 -5.95 12.03
N LYS A 124 1.99 -6.74 13.03
CA LYS A 124 3.24 -6.52 13.77
C LYS A 124 4.47 -6.40 12.86
N SER A 125 4.49 -7.14 11.75
CA SER A 125 5.57 -7.09 10.74
C SER A 125 5.75 -5.68 10.17
N LEU A 126 4.65 -4.99 9.83
CA LEU A 126 4.70 -3.65 9.24
C LEU A 126 4.77 -2.54 10.31
N SER A 127 4.07 -2.69 11.44
CA SER A 127 4.12 -1.69 12.51
C SER A 127 5.52 -1.58 13.13
N SER A 128 6.25 -2.70 13.24
CA SER A 128 7.65 -2.69 13.67
C SER A 128 8.55 -1.95 12.68
N ILE A 129 8.33 -2.08 11.37
CA ILE A 129 9.06 -1.28 10.36
C ILE A 129 8.77 0.20 10.54
N TYR A 130 7.50 0.58 10.70
CA TYR A 130 7.10 1.97 10.89
C TYR A 130 7.78 2.62 12.11
N LEU A 131 7.90 1.89 13.23
CA LEU A 131 8.55 2.39 14.44
C LEU A 131 10.07 2.59 14.26
N ASN A 132 10.71 1.81 13.39
CA ASN A 132 12.15 1.90 13.12
C ASN A 132 12.52 2.93 12.05
N ILE A 133 11.55 3.61 11.43
CA ILE A 133 11.80 4.71 10.49
C ILE A 133 11.54 6.11 11.07
N LYS A 134 10.92 6.21 12.26
CA LYS A 134 10.93 7.45 13.05
C LYS A 134 12.36 7.74 13.52
#